data_AF-A0A2U1DQF2-F1
#
_entry.id   AF-A0A2U1DQF2-F1
#
_cell.length_a   1.000
_cell.length_b   1.000
_cell.length_c   1.000
_cell.angle_alpha   90.00
_cell.angle_beta   90.00
_cell.angle_gamma   90.00
#
_symmetry.space_group_name_H-M   'P 1'
#
loop_
_entity.id
_entity.type
_entity.pdbx_description
1 polymer ?
#
loop_
_entity_poly.entity_id
_entity_poly.type
_entity_poly.pdbx_seq_one_letter_code
_entity_poly.pdbx_strand_id
1 'polypeptide(L)'
;MQVFVVGFPPLLQSLLFWVFAALVVHVCQQLVEHTAYSVDPSSRRISASHASLCIGSIVWALDVVGLFLYNELSHHVLELVPALSGLVIMVVSARLTIPTLSTGASKRRIALASLWLAMGTLAGHFTITSSHVQSFGQINLLATVLSLGIATGISCYCAIRHRAAKLSVLTPRYRAQNWADKLLCGGAILVLHWLLVNTFAMHLGDLEGASDGAALLFVMLVFAMAVAMEHLSNLRSDAGRQQLLRRGLSMMRTSALAHNAHTDIQQSLIADHLDRLLHPDNLALHFQPIIHTQRSGVQLEALLRLTDTTLGRINPETFLLVCELQGKTAEVDRMIVCNALDHLCHWRAQGMDAVSISVNVAPVTLMHESFAPWLGLQLAQRALPPRTLKLEMTEHAVIALGPQMVAAISALSALGVAVLMDDFGAGYSSLGMLAELPIAGIKCDRLFVRQLPQDRRRQKLLRHISSLARDLGLSVVVEGVETPEELRALAAAGLHHIQGYLFSRPIAAPDVPNWHRTQLQSQRAALQALLHTPGSGRDSDTSFVPTQPSTPWASGA
;
A
#
# COMPACT_ATOMS: atom_id res chain seq x y z
N MET A 1 54.11 -8.73 -25.42
CA MET A 1 52.99 -7.82 -25.78
C MET A 1 52.26 -7.48 -24.51
N GLN A 2 52.19 -6.19 -24.15
CA GLN A 2 51.31 -5.77 -23.06
C GLN A 2 49.86 -6.01 -23.51
N VAL A 3 49.11 -6.79 -22.73
CA VAL A 3 47.70 -7.15 -23.01
C VAL A 3 46.79 -5.93 -22.88
N PHE A 4 47.22 -4.91 -22.14
CA PHE A 4 46.54 -3.64 -21.93
C PHE A 4 47.51 -2.50 -22.25
N VAL A 5 47.09 -1.57 -23.11
CA VAL A 5 47.92 -0.46 -23.60
C VAL A 5 47.94 0.69 -22.60
N VAL A 6 46.81 0.95 -21.94
CA VAL A 6 46.69 1.99 -20.92
C VAL A 6 46.85 1.37 -19.54
N GLY A 7 47.86 1.85 -18.80
CA GLY A 7 48.13 1.44 -17.42
C GLY A 7 46.98 1.76 -16.46
N PHE A 8 46.97 1.12 -15.31
CA PHE A 8 45.99 1.43 -14.26
C PHE A 8 46.24 2.85 -13.72
N PRO A 9 45.20 3.64 -13.41
CA PRO A 9 45.37 5.02 -13.00
C PRO A 9 46.12 5.17 -11.67
N PRO A 10 46.76 6.33 -11.41
CA PRO A 10 47.44 6.63 -10.15
C PRO A 10 46.59 6.37 -8.91
N LEU A 11 47.23 5.95 -7.81
CA LEU A 11 46.55 5.51 -6.59
C LEU A 11 45.60 6.58 -6.02
N LEU A 12 46.02 7.84 -5.96
CA LEU A 12 45.21 8.92 -5.40
C LEU A 12 43.96 9.20 -6.23
N GLN A 13 44.11 9.28 -7.56
CA GLN A 13 42.99 9.46 -8.50
C GLN A 13 42.03 8.27 -8.44
N SER A 14 42.58 7.05 -8.38
CA SER A 14 41.82 5.80 -8.20
C SER A 14 40.98 5.80 -6.91
N LEU A 15 41.56 6.22 -5.78
CA LEU A 15 40.85 6.30 -4.50
C LEU A 15 39.71 7.33 -4.54
N LEU A 16 39.95 8.51 -5.12
CA LEU A 16 38.94 9.56 -5.26
C LEU A 16 37.78 9.11 -6.16
N PHE A 17 38.10 8.51 -7.31
CA PHE A 17 37.08 7.97 -8.22
C PHE A 17 36.31 6.82 -7.59
N TRP A 18 36.97 5.95 -6.83
CA TRP A 18 36.31 4.87 -6.13
C TRP A 18 35.24 5.37 -5.15
N VAL A 19 35.59 6.37 -4.32
CA VAL A 19 34.63 6.99 -3.40
C VAL A 19 33.49 7.66 -4.16
N PHE A 20 33.79 8.39 -5.24
CA PHE A 20 32.79 9.02 -6.09
C PHE A 20 31.84 8.01 -6.75
N ALA A 21 32.37 6.92 -7.30
CA ALA A 21 31.60 5.84 -7.90
C ALA A 21 30.69 5.15 -6.86
N ALA A 22 31.17 4.95 -5.63
CA ALA A 22 30.35 4.41 -4.55
C ALA A 22 29.20 5.35 -4.15
N LEU A 23 29.45 6.67 -4.16
CA LEU A 23 28.40 7.68 -3.97
C LEU A 23 27.39 7.68 -5.10
N VAL A 24 27.84 7.55 -6.36
CA VAL A 24 26.95 7.43 -7.51
C VAL A 24 26.05 6.19 -7.38
N VAL A 25 26.61 5.04 -7.00
CA VAL A 25 25.81 3.82 -6.72
C VAL A 25 24.77 4.09 -5.64
N HIS A 26 25.12 4.83 -4.59
CA HIS A 26 24.16 5.22 -3.56
C HIS A 26 23.00 6.06 -4.11
N VAL A 27 23.29 7.09 -4.91
CA VAL A 27 22.27 7.99 -5.49
C VAL A 27 21.37 7.22 -6.47
N CYS A 28 21.95 6.41 -7.35
CA CYS A 28 21.19 5.56 -8.28
C CYS A 28 20.29 4.58 -7.54
N GLN A 29 20.76 3.97 -6.45
CA GLN A 29 19.95 3.10 -5.60
C GLN A 29 18.77 3.86 -4.99
N GLN A 30 18.98 5.07 -4.45
CA GLN A 30 17.92 5.87 -3.85
C GLN A 30 16.85 6.29 -4.88
N LEU A 31 17.27 6.66 -6.09
CA LEU A 31 16.36 6.96 -7.20
C LEU A 31 15.48 5.75 -7.53
N VAL A 32 16.07 4.56 -7.65
CA VAL A 32 15.30 3.33 -7.93
C VAL A 32 14.36 2.98 -6.77
N GLU A 33 14.84 3.05 -5.52
CA GLU A 33 14.01 2.78 -4.34
C GLU A 33 12.79 3.67 -4.25
N HIS A 34 12.93 4.97 -4.52
CA HIS A 34 11.81 5.89 -4.53
C HIS A 34 10.75 5.52 -5.58
N THR A 35 11.17 5.07 -6.77
CA THR A 35 10.21 4.63 -7.81
C THR A 35 9.48 3.34 -7.45
N ALA A 36 10.16 2.44 -6.72
CA ALA A 36 9.63 1.13 -6.39
C ALA A 36 8.52 1.17 -5.32
N TYR A 37 8.34 2.28 -4.61
CA TYR A 37 7.34 2.42 -3.55
C TYR A 37 6.03 3.08 -4.02
N SER A 38 5.94 3.53 -5.27
CA SER A 38 4.69 4.06 -5.82
C SER A 38 3.67 2.95 -6.03
N VAL A 39 2.50 3.08 -5.40
CA VAL A 39 1.40 2.10 -5.46
C VAL A 39 0.56 2.31 -6.72
N ASP A 40 0.36 3.53 -7.19
CA ASP A 40 -0.43 3.83 -8.40
C ASP A 40 0.37 3.49 -9.69
N PRO A 41 -0.18 2.73 -10.65
CA PRO A 41 0.53 2.33 -11.88
C PRO A 41 0.96 3.51 -12.76
N SER A 42 0.13 4.54 -12.90
CA SER A 42 0.46 5.73 -13.71
C SER A 42 1.64 6.48 -13.12
N SER A 43 1.57 6.79 -11.83
CA SER A 43 2.65 7.42 -11.08
C SER A 43 3.91 6.58 -11.14
N ARG A 44 3.82 5.26 -10.95
CA ARG A 44 4.98 4.36 -11.02
C ARG A 44 5.67 4.42 -12.37
N ARG A 45 4.92 4.42 -13.49
CA ARG A 45 5.49 4.55 -14.84
C ARG A 45 6.19 5.89 -15.05
N ILE A 46 5.56 6.99 -14.60
CA ILE A 46 6.12 8.34 -14.70
C ILE A 46 7.41 8.42 -13.88
N SER A 47 7.37 8.05 -12.61
CA SER A 47 8.53 8.07 -11.73
C SER A 47 9.66 7.16 -12.23
N ALA A 48 9.36 5.97 -12.74
CA ALA A 48 10.36 5.07 -13.34
C ALA A 48 11.02 5.69 -14.58
N SER A 49 10.23 6.35 -15.44
CA SER A 49 10.76 7.09 -16.59
C SER A 49 11.70 8.23 -16.16
N HIS A 50 11.31 9.02 -15.14
CA HIS A 50 12.16 10.09 -14.61
C HIS A 50 13.45 9.56 -13.97
N ALA A 51 13.37 8.53 -13.12
CA ALA A 51 14.55 7.93 -12.50
C ALA A 51 15.50 7.35 -13.56
N SER A 52 14.96 6.71 -14.60
CA SER A 52 15.80 6.18 -15.69
C SER A 52 16.58 7.27 -16.44
N LEU A 53 15.98 8.45 -16.62
CA LEU A 53 16.65 9.61 -17.22
C LEU A 53 17.79 10.11 -16.32
N CYS A 54 17.53 10.28 -15.01
CA CYS A 54 18.55 10.69 -14.06
C CYS A 54 19.70 9.67 -13.97
N ILE A 55 19.39 8.38 -13.88
CA ILE A 55 20.40 7.32 -13.80
C ILE A 55 21.26 7.31 -15.07
N GLY A 56 20.65 7.42 -16.26
CA GLY A 56 21.40 7.52 -17.52
C GLY A 56 22.37 8.70 -17.54
N SER A 57 21.93 9.88 -17.12
CA SER A 57 22.78 11.08 -17.05
C SER A 57 23.91 10.96 -16.02
N ILE A 58 23.63 10.38 -14.86
CA ILE A 58 24.63 10.18 -13.80
C ILE A 58 25.68 9.15 -14.22
N VAL A 59 25.27 8.04 -14.84
CA VAL A 59 26.20 7.02 -15.34
C VAL A 59 27.08 7.58 -16.46
N TRP A 60 26.49 8.37 -17.37
CA TRP A 60 27.25 9.09 -18.39
C TRP A 60 28.27 10.06 -17.77
N ALA A 61 27.86 10.87 -16.80
CA ALA A 61 28.76 11.80 -16.12
C ALA A 61 29.89 11.07 -15.38
N LEU A 62 29.60 9.93 -14.76
CA LEU A 62 30.60 9.08 -14.11
C LEU A 62 31.64 8.57 -15.10
N ASP A 63 31.21 8.17 -16.31
CA ASP A 63 32.12 7.70 -17.35
C ASP A 63 33.01 8.82 -17.89
N VAL A 64 32.42 10.00 -18.12
CA VAL A 64 33.16 11.22 -18.53
C VAL A 64 34.19 11.64 -17.48
N VAL A 65 33.81 11.63 -16.19
CA VAL A 65 34.75 11.92 -15.08
C VAL A 65 35.87 10.89 -15.01
N GLY A 66 35.58 9.63 -15.33
CA GLY A 66 36.58 8.56 -15.36
C GLY A 66 37.72 8.82 -16.36
N LEU A 67 37.43 9.48 -17.49
CA LEU A 67 38.46 9.80 -18.49
C LEU A 67 39.55 10.72 -17.92
N PHE A 68 39.23 11.55 -16.93
CA PHE A 68 40.20 12.42 -16.24
C PHE A 68 41.12 11.69 -15.27
N LEU A 69 40.94 10.39 -15.05
CA LEU A 69 41.91 9.56 -14.30
C LEU A 69 43.20 9.32 -15.07
N TYR A 70 43.20 9.61 -16.37
CA TYR A 70 44.32 9.35 -17.26
C TYR A 70 44.82 10.69 -17.79
N ASN A 71 46.00 11.12 -17.34
CA ASN A 71 46.60 12.38 -17.76
C ASN A 71 46.73 12.46 -19.29
N GLU A 72 47.06 11.33 -19.92
CA GLU A 72 47.16 11.12 -21.38
C GLU A 72 45.88 11.48 -22.16
N LEU A 73 44.71 11.36 -21.51
CA LEU A 73 43.38 11.62 -22.07
C LEU A 73 42.80 12.97 -21.65
N SER A 74 43.36 13.58 -20.60
CA SER A 74 42.82 14.80 -19.97
C SER A 74 43.06 16.07 -20.78
N HIS A 75 44.00 16.04 -21.73
CA HIS A 75 44.45 17.24 -22.47
C HIS A 75 43.65 17.52 -23.75
N HIS A 76 42.85 16.57 -24.24
CA HIS A 76 42.00 16.76 -25.42
C HIS A 76 40.57 17.10 -25.03
N VAL A 77 40.03 18.17 -25.64
CA VAL A 77 38.66 18.65 -25.45
C VAL A 77 37.68 17.51 -25.76
N LEU A 78 36.82 17.13 -24.81
CA LEU A 78 35.66 16.31 -25.14
C LEU A 78 34.82 17.07 -26.18
N GLU A 79 34.77 16.56 -27.40
CA GLU A 79 33.95 17.15 -28.44
C GLU A 79 32.47 17.09 -28.04
N LEU A 80 31.76 18.20 -28.26
CA LEU A 80 30.37 18.36 -27.84
C LEU A 80 29.45 17.31 -28.47
N VAL A 81 29.62 17.02 -29.77
CA VAL A 81 28.73 16.12 -30.52
C VAL A 81 28.87 14.66 -30.05
N PRO A 82 30.08 14.07 -29.95
CA PRO A 82 30.27 12.75 -29.35
C PRO A 82 29.82 12.66 -27.89
N ALA A 83 30.08 13.69 -27.09
CA ALA A 83 29.66 13.75 -25.69
C ALA A 83 28.13 13.70 -25.54
N LEU A 84 27.40 14.53 -26.31
CA LEU A 84 25.93 14.54 -26.33
C LEU A 84 25.36 13.23 -26.89
N SER A 85 25.99 12.65 -27.90
CA SER A 85 25.57 11.36 -28.49
C SER A 85 25.68 10.23 -27.45
N GLY A 86 26.78 10.19 -26.70
CA GLY A 86 26.96 9.24 -25.60
C GLY A 86 25.93 9.42 -24.49
N LEU A 87 25.57 10.66 -24.15
CA LEU A 87 24.52 10.96 -23.17
C LEU A 87 23.16 10.42 -23.63
N VAL A 88 22.79 10.67 -24.90
CA VAL A 88 21.53 10.19 -25.47
C VAL A 88 21.48 8.66 -25.47
N ILE A 89 22.55 8.00 -25.91
CA ILE A 89 22.66 6.53 -25.89
C ILE A 89 22.46 6.01 -24.46
N MET A 90 23.05 6.67 -23.47
CA MET A 90 22.95 6.25 -22.08
C MET A 90 21.58 6.45 -21.47
N VAL A 91 20.95 7.60 -21.73
CA VAL A 91 19.58 7.88 -21.28
C VAL A 91 18.58 6.92 -21.93
N VAL A 92 18.72 6.62 -23.23
CA VAL A 92 17.83 5.67 -23.92
C VAL A 92 18.02 4.25 -23.39
N SER A 93 19.27 3.82 -23.20
CA SER A 93 19.58 2.50 -22.65
C SER A 93 19.04 2.33 -21.24
N ALA A 94 19.15 3.36 -20.39
CA ALA A 94 18.57 3.37 -19.06
C ALA A 94 17.03 3.35 -19.12
N ARG A 95 16.38 4.14 -19.99
CA ARG A 95 14.92 4.14 -20.17
C ARG A 95 14.35 2.77 -20.53
N LEU A 96 15.05 2.01 -21.38
CA LEU A 96 14.59 0.69 -21.81
C LEU A 96 14.79 -0.40 -20.75
N THR A 97 15.75 -0.22 -19.83
CA THR A 97 16.19 -1.29 -18.92
C THR A 97 15.79 -1.08 -17.47
N ILE A 98 15.86 0.15 -16.96
CA ILE A 98 15.61 0.46 -15.54
C ILE A 98 14.23 0.02 -15.06
N PRO A 99 13.11 0.19 -15.80
CA PRO A 99 11.81 -0.32 -15.37
C PRO A 99 11.81 -1.83 -15.12
N THR A 100 12.53 -2.59 -15.95
CA THR A 100 12.68 -4.05 -15.80
C THR A 100 13.61 -4.40 -14.64
N LEU A 101 14.69 -3.64 -14.44
CA LEU A 101 15.64 -3.85 -13.35
C LEU A 101 15.08 -3.47 -11.97
N SER A 102 14.13 -2.53 -11.92
CA SER A 102 13.50 -2.08 -10.67
C SER A 102 12.29 -2.94 -10.28
N THR A 103 11.44 -3.31 -11.25
CA THR A 103 10.15 -4.00 -10.98
C THR A 103 10.10 -5.45 -11.43
N GLY A 104 11.07 -5.93 -12.22
CA GLY A 104 11.04 -7.27 -12.81
C GLY A 104 11.16 -8.39 -11.78
N ALA A 105 10.18 -9.31 -11.76
CA ALA A 105 10.24 -10.49 -10.91
C ALA A 105 11.08 -11.64 -11.49
N SER A 106 11.27 -11.66 -12.82
CA SER A 106 11.95 -12.74 -13.55
C SER A 106 13.46 -12.53 -13.60
N LYS A 107 14.22 -13.50 -13.06
CA LYS A 107 15.70 -13.51 -13.12
C LYS A 107 16.23 -13.40 -14.55
N ARG A 108 15.54 -14.02 -15.52
CA ARG A 108 15.92 -13.96 -16.94
C ARG A 108 15.75 -12.57 -17.53
N ARG A 109 14.63 -11.90 -17.23
CA ARG A 109 14.38 -10.53 -17.69
C ARG A 109 15.37 -9.54 -17.08
N ILE A 110 15.70 -9.71 -15.80
CA ILE A 110 16.73 -8.89 -15.14
C ILE A 110 18.09 -9.07 -15.84
N ALA A 111 18.53 -10.31 -16.06
CA ALA A 111 19.81 -10.58 -16.72
C ALA A 111 19.89 -9.96 -18.13
N LEU A 112 18.81 -10.10 -18.93
CA LEU A 112 18.74 -9.50 -20.27
C LEU A 112 18.75 -7.97 -20.22
N ALA A 113 18.01 -7.36 -19.30
CA ALA A 113 18.00 -5.91 -19.13
C ALA A 113 19.37 -5.38 -18.65
N SER A 114 20.06 -6.12 -17.76
CA SER A 114 21.42 -5.78 -17.30
C SER A 114 22.43 -5.84 -18.45
N LEU A 115 22.33 -6.87 -19.30
CA LEU A 115 23.19 -6.99 -20.48
C LEU A 115 22.94 -5.85 -21.47
N TRP A 116 21.68 -5.48 -21.70
CA TRP A 116 21.33 -4.35 -22.56
C TRP A 116 21.88 -3.02 -22.03
N LEU A 117 21.77 -2.78 -20.73
CA LEU A 117 22.34 -1.59 -20.11
C LEU A 117 23.86 -1.55 -20.28
N ALA A 118 24.53 -2.69 -20.09
CA ALA A 118 25.97 -2.81 -20.26
C ALA A 118 26.43 -2.57 -21.70
N MET A 119 25.68 -3.07 -22.70
CA MET A 119 25.93 -2.75 -24.12
C MET A 119 25.76 -1.26 -24.40
N GLY A 120 24.74 -0.63 -23.81
CA GLY A 120 24.54 0.81 -23.86
C GLY A 120 25.71 1.59 -23.27
N THR A 121 26.25 1.15 -22.13
CA THR A 121 27.43 1.78 -21.50
C THR A 121 28.66 1.66 -22.38
N LEU A 122 28.90 0.49 -22.96
CA LEU A 122 30.00 0.29 -23.90
C LEU A 122 29.86 1.19 -25.15
N ALA A 123 28.67 1.26 -25.73
CA ALA A 123 28.39 2.10 -26.90
C ALA A 123 28.52 3.60 -26.57
N GLY A 124 28.01 4.02 -25.40
CA GLY A 124 28.16 5.39 -24.92
C GLY A 124 29.64 5.75 -24.70
N HIS A 125 30.39 4.90 -24.01
CA HIS A 125 31.82 5.08 -23.79
C HIS A 125 32.59 5.19 -25.12
N PHE A 126 32.29 4.30 -26.07
CA PHE A 126 32.88 4.33 -27.40
C PHE A 126 32.60 5.64 -28.14
N THR A 127 31.36 6.15 -28.08
CA THR A 127 31.06 7.43 -28.72
C THR A 127 31.87 8.56 -28.10
N ILE A 128 32.00 8.61 -26.77
CA ILE A 128 32.77 9.64 -26.06
C ILE A 128 34.25 9.59 -26.42
N THR A 129 34.82 8.38 -26.55
CA THR A 129 36.25 8.16 -26.83
C THR A 129 36.60 8.06 -28.31
N SER A 130 35.60 8.11 -29.20
CA SER A 130 35.78 7.86 -30.65
C SER A 130 36.84 8.75 -31.31
N SER A 131 37.00 10.00 -30.88
CA SER A 131 38.03 10.93 -31.36
C SER A 131 39.45 10.56 -30.95
N HIS A 132 39.60 9.69 -29.94
CA HIS A 132 40.89 9.24 -29.40
C HIS A 132 41.28 7.84 -29.88
N VAL A 133 40.43 7.16 -30.66
CA VAL A 133 40.72 5.80 -31.15
C VAL A 133 41.66 5.84 -32.34
N GLN A 134 42.83 5.22 -32.25
CA GLN A 134 43.82 5.13 -33.33
C GLN A 134 43.36 4.25 -34.49
N SER A 135 42.69 3.14 -34.18
CA SER A 135 42.21 2.19 -35.18
C SER A 135 41.00 1.43 -34.68
N PHE A 136 39.87 1.58 -35.38
CA PHE A 136 38.66 0.80 -35.13
C PHE A 136 38.80 -0.68 -35.50
N GLY A 137 39.87 -1.06 -36.20
CA GLY A 137 40.17 -2.45 -36.56
C GLY A 137 40.91 -3.24 -35.47
N GLN A 138 41.44 -2.57 -34.44
CA GLN A 138 42.17 -3.20 -33.34
C GLN A 138 41.35 -3.13 -32.05
N ILE A 139 40.46 -4.12 -31.87
CA ILE A 139 39.61 -4.24 -30.68
C ILE A 139 40.24 -5.24 -29.71
N ASN A 140 40.40 -4.83 -28.46
CA ASN A 140 40.78 -5.74 -27.38
C ASN A 140 39.56 -6.54 -26.92
N LEU A 141 39.38 -7.72 -27.54
CA LEU A 141 38.28 -8.65 -27.24
C LEU A 141 38.22 -9.04 -25.76
N LEU A 142 39.38 -9.21 -25.11
CA LEU A 142 39.43 -9.55 -23.69
C LEU A 142 38.88 -8.40 -22.83
N ALA A 143 39.34 -7.17 -23.07
CA ALA A 143 38.84 -5.99 -22.36
C ALA A 143 37.33 -5.76 -22.61
N THR A 144 36.87 -6.01 -23.84
CA THR A 144 35.45 -5.90 -24.23
C THR A 144 34.58 -6.89 -23.46
N VAL A 145 34.97 -8.17 -23.42
CA VAL A 145 34.19 -9.22 -22.73
C VAL A 145 34.21 -9.00 -21.22
N LEU A 146 35.36 -8.63 -20.64
CA LEU A 146 35.47 -8.37 -19.21
C LEU A 146 34.68 -7.13 -18.77
N SER A 147 34.75 -6.02 -19.53
CA SER A 147 33.95 -4.82 -19.24
C SER A 147 32.45 -5.10 -19.32
N LEU A 148 31.99 -5.77 -20.37
CA LEU A 148 30.58 -6.16 -20.51
C LEU A 148 30.12 -7.07 -19.37
N GLY A 149 30.97 -8.04 -18.98
CA GLY A 149 30.71 -8.94 -17.85
C GLY A 149 30.59 -8.22 -16.52
N ILE A 150 31.53 -7.31 -16.21
CA ILE A 150 31.51 -6.53 -14.97
C ILE A 150 30.31 -5.57 -14.93
N ALA A 151 30.04 -4.85 -16.02
CA ALA A 151 28.89 -3.94 -16.10
C ALA A 151 27.56 -4.68 -15.92
N THR A 152 27.41 -5.85 -16.57
CA THR A 152 26.23 -6.72 -16.39
C THR A 152 26.13 -7.21 -14.95
N GLY A 153 27.26 -7.62 -14.35
CA GLY A 153 27.34 -8.08 -12.97
C GLY A 153 26.92 -7.02 -11.95
N ILE A 154 27.44 -5.79 -12.08
CA ILE A 154 27.08 -4.66 -11.22
C ILE A 154 25.58 -4.37 -11.34
N SER A 155 25.06 -4.25 -12.56
CA SER A 155 23.64 -3.98 -12.80
C SER A 155 22.74 -5.06 -12.20
N CYS A 156 23.07 -6.33 -12.43
CA CYS A 156 22.30 -7.46 -11.90
C CYS A 156 22.36 -7.52 -10.37
N TYR A 157 23.55 -7.29 -9.79
CA TYR A 157 23.74 -7.24 -8.35
C TYR A 157 22.89 -6.14 -7.70
N CYS A 158 22.95 -4.92 -8.23
CA CYS A 158 22.14 -3.80 -7.77
C CYS A 158 20.63 -4.09 -7.89
N ALA A 159 20.16 -4.67 -9.00
CA ALA A 159 18.76 -5.05 -9.18
C ALA A 159 18.30 -6.10 -8.15
N ILE A 160 19.11 -7.12 -7.90
CA ILE A 160 18.83 -8.17 -6.90
C ILE A 160 18.80 -7.58 -5.49
N ARG A 161 19.78 -6.75 -5.14
CA ARG A 161 19.87 -6.09 -3.83
C ARG A 161 18.73 -5.11 -3.60
N HIS A 162 18.32 -4.35 -4.61
CA HIS A 162 17.16 -3.48 -4.56
C HIS A 162 15.88 -4.27 -4.25
N ARG A 163 15.67 -5.40 -4.91
CA ARG A 163 14.53 -6.29 -4.62
C ARG A 163 14.60 -6.87 -3.19
N ALA A 164 15.78 -7.24 -2.73
CA ALA A 164 15.98 -7.68 -1.36
C ALA A 164 15.67 -6.55 -0.35
N ALA A 165 16.03 -5.30 -0.65
CA ALA A 165 15.65 -4.15 0.16
C ALA A 165 14.12 -4.04 0.30
N LYS A 166 13.38 -4.17 -0.80
CA LYS A 166 11.91 -4.16 -0.78
C LYS A 166 11.32 -5.30 0.07
N LEU A 167 11.90 -6.51 0.00
CA LEU A 167 11.45 -7.67 0.78
C LEU A 167 11.90 -7.67 2.25
N SER A 168 12.84 -6.81 2.65
CA SER A 168 13.36 -6.73 4.02
C SER A 168 12.30 -6.39 5.06
N VAL A 169 11.24 -5.71 4.63
CA VAL A 169 10.05 -5.35 5.42
C VAL A 169 9.26 -6.59 5.85
N LEU A 170 9.27 -7.65 5.05
CA LEU A 170 8.54 -8.90 5.33
C LEU A 170 9.36 -9.88 6.18
N THR A 171 10.68 -9.87 6.04
CA THR A 171 11.54 -10.84 6.74
C THR A 171 12.95 -10.28 6.93
N PRO A 172 13.55 -10.39 8.14
CA PRO A 172 14.91 -9.91 8.42
C PRO A 172 16.02 -10.64 7.65
N ARG A 173 15.66 -11.71 6.92
CA ARG A 173 16.55 -12.46 6.01
C ARG A 173 16.98 -11.62 4.81
N TYR A 174 16.13 -10.69 4.36
CA TYR A 174 16.49 -9.76 3.30
C TYR A 174 17.01 -8.45 3.91
N ARG A 175 18.09 -7.91 3.35
CA ARG A 175 18.70 -6.66 3.81
C ARG A 175 18.97 -5.76 2.62
N ALA A 176 18.74 -4.47 2.82
CA ALA A 176 19.12 -3.44 1.87
C ALA A 176 20.64 -3.39 1.67
N GLN A 177 21.07 -2.81 0.56
CA GLN A 177 22.48 -2.65 0.22
C GLN A 177 23.16 -1.73 1.24
N ASN A 178 24.17 -2.25 1.94
CA ASN A 178 24.91 -1.47 2.94
C ASN A 178 26.07 -0.67 2.27
N TRP A 179 26.80 0.12 3.05
CA TRP A 179 27.93 0.87 2.51
C TRP A 179 29.08 -0.02 2.01
N ALA A 180 29.28 -1.20 2.59
CA ALA A 180 30.27 -2.15 2.08
C ALA A 180 29.93 -2.66 0.68
N ASP A 181 28.65 -2.97 0.42
CA ASP A 181 28.16 -3.35 -0.90
C ASP A 181 28.31 -2.22 -1.93
N LYS A 182 28.08 -0.97 -1.51
CA LYS A 182 28.24 0.23 -2.37
C LYS A 182 29.71 0.46 -2.71
N LEU A 183 30.60 0.32 -1.73
CA LEU A 183 32.05 0.39 -1.94
C LEU A 183 32.54 -0.72 -2.87
N LEU A 184 32.04 -1.95 -2.72
CA LEU A 184 32.36 -3.06 -3.63
C LEU A 184 31.95 -2.72 -5.08
N CYS A 185 30.73 -2.22 -5.29
CA CYS A 185 30.27 -1.80 -6.61
C CYS A 185 31.11 -0.64 -7.17
N GLY A 186 31.45 0.36 -6.35
CA GLY A 186 32.32 1.45 -6.75
C GLY A 186 33.71 0.96 -7.21
N GLY A 187 34.28 -0.03 -6.52
CA GLY A 187 35.56 -0.62 -6.88
C GLY A 187 35.47 -1.39 -8.21
N ALA A 188 34.36 -2.12 -8.41
CA ALA A 188 34.08 -2.78 -9.69
C ALA A 188 33.90 -1.76 -10.83
N ILE A 189 33.31 -0.59 -10.58
CA ILE A 189 33.17 0.48 -11.59
C ILE A 189 34.54 1.07 -11.96
N LEU A 190 35.46 1.24 -11.01
CA LEU A 190 36.83 1.67 -11.31
C LEU A 190 37.52 0.68 -12.26
N VAL A 191 37.43 -0.63 -11.97
CA VAL A 191 37.98 -1.68 -12.85
C VAL A 191 37.27 -1.70 -14.21
N LEU A 192 35.94 -1.57 -14.21
CA LEU A 192 35.14 -1.48 -15.44
C LEU A 192 35.64 -0.35 -16.33
N HIS A 193 35.82 0.85 -15.77
CA HIS A 193 36.24 2.02 -16.52
C HIS A 193 37.67 1.84 -17.09
N TRP A 194 38.59 1.24 -16.34
CA TRP A 194 39.92 0.89 -16.86
C TRP A 194 39.88 -0.10 -18.04
N LEU A 195 38.97 -1.09 -17.98
CA LEU A 195 38.76 -2.01 -19.10
C LEU A 195 38.12 -1.32 -20.30
N LEU A 196 37.19 -0.39 -20.08
CA LEU A 196 36.54 0.39 -21.13
C LEU A 196 37.55 1.24 -21.93
N VAL A 197 38.50 1.88 -21.24
CA VAL A 197 39.57 2.66 -21.90
C VAL A 197 40.51 1.74 -22.70
N ASN A 198 40.69 0.49 -22.29
CA ASN A 198 41.52 -0.49 -22.98
C ASN A 198 40.79 -1.28 -24.09
N THR A 199 39.52 -0.99 -24.35
CA THR A 199 38.74 -1.69 -25.38
C THR A 199 39.26 -1.40 -26.79
N PHE A 200 39.71 -0.17 -27.00
CA PHE A 200 40.27 0.31 -28.27
C PHE A 200 41.70 0.80 -28.06
N ALA A 201 42.51 0.76 -29.11
CA ALA A 201 43.84 1.37 -29.09
C ALA A 201 43.69 2.91 -29.09
N MET A 202 44.02 3.55 -27.97
CA MET A 202 43.89 5.00 -27.78
C MET A 202 45.14 5.75 -28.24
N HIS A 203 44.98 6.95 -28.78
CA HIS A 203 46.08 7.82 -29.20
C HIS A 203 46.67 8.53 -27.98
N LEU A 204 47.87 8.13 -27.58
CA LEU A 204 48.66 8.79 -26.53
C LEU A 204 49.53 9.85 -27.23
N GLY A 205 49.12 11.11 -27.20
CA GLY A 205 49.78 12.20 -27.93
C GLY A 205 50.59 13.14 -27.03
N ASP A 206 51.84 13.42 -27.41
CA ASP A 206 52.65 14.53 -26.88
C ASP A 206 52.27 15.83 -27.61
N LEU A 207 51.31 16.63 -27.13
CA LEU A 207 51.06 17.97 -27.71
C LEU A 207 50.54 19.01 -26.70
N GLU A 208 51.23 20.15 -26.67
CA GLU A 208 50.85 21.40 -26.01
C GLU A 208 49.72 22.11 -26.79
N GLY A 209 48.59 22.37 -26.13
CA GLY A 209 47.51 23.20 -26.65
C GLY A 209 46.48 23.54 -25.58
N ALA A 210 46.16 24.82 -25.42
CA ALA A 210 45.15 25.29 -24.46
C ALA A 210 43.75 24.83 -24.89
N SER A 211 43.03 24.16 -23.98
CA SER A 211 41.78 23.46 -24.27
C SER A 211 40.60 24.13 -23.55
N ASP A 212 39.61 24.59 -24.32
CA ASP A 212 38.30 25.07 -23.81
C ASP A 212 37.41 23.91 -23.29
N GLY A 213 37.94 22.68 -23.28
CA GLY A 213 37.24 21.47 -22.87
C GLY A 213 36.94 21.41 -21.39
N ALA A 214 37.78 21.99 -20.53
CA ALA A 214 37.51 22.05 -19.09
C ALA A 214 36.26 22.91 -18.78
N ALA A 215 36.04 24.00 -19.53
CA ALA A 215 34.87 24.87 -19.36
C ALA A 215 33.59 24.17 -19.86
N LEU A 216 33.64 23.52 -21.03
CA LEU A 216 32.52 22.75 -21.56
C LEU A 216 32.14 21.56 -20.65
N LEU A 217 33.16 20.88 -20.10
CA LEU A 217 32.96 19.78 -19.16
C LEU A 217 32.37 20.23 -17.83
N PHE A 218 32.84 21.36 -17.31
CA PHE A 218 32.28 21.97 -16.12
C PHE A 218 30.81 22.36 -16.35
N VAL A 219 30.47 22.95 -17.50
CA VAL A 219 29.09 23.28 -17.87
C VAL A 219 28.23 22.03 -18.01
N MET A 220 28.72 20.96 -18.66
CA MET A 220 27.97 19.70 -18.81
C MET A 220 27.79 18.96 -17.47
N LEU A 221 28.80 18.97 -16.60
CA LEU A 221 28.73 18.38 -15.26
C LEU A 221 27.77 19.16 -14.35
N VAL A 222 27.85 20.49 -14.37
CA VAL A 222 26.91 21.36 -13.64
C VAL A 222 25.50 21.19 -14.18
N PHE A 223 25.32 21.08 -15.49
CA PHE A 223 24.01 20.83 -16.10
C PHE A 223 23.45 19.46 -15.71
N ALA A 224 24.23 18.39 -15.82
CA ALA A 224 23.80 17.05 -15.42
C ALA A 224 23.48 16.97 -13.92
N MET A 225 24.28 17.63 -13.09
CA MET A 225 24.07 17.70 -11.65
C MET A 225 22.84 18.56 -11.29
N ALA A 226 22.65 19.70 -11.95
CA ALA A 226 21.49 20.57 -11.75
C ALA A 226 20.19 19.86 -12.14
N VAL A 227 20.17 19.19 -13.30
CA VAL A 227 19.04 18.37 -13.75
C VAL A 227 18.76 17.24 -12.75
N ALA A 228 19.79 16.54 -12.26
CA ALA A 228 19.62 15.51 -11.25
C ALA A 228 19.11 16.06 -9.91
N MET A 229 19.61 17.21 -9.44
CA MET A 229 19.19 17.84 -8.19
C MET A 229 17.75 18.37 -8.27
N GLU A 230 17.38 19.06 -9.35
CA GLU A 230 16.04 19.57 -9.57
C GLU A 230 15.03 18.42 -9.65
N HIS A 231 15.39 17.33 -10.31
CA HIS A 231 14.55 16.13 -10.33
C HIS A 231 14.44 15.47 -8.95
N LEU A 232 15.52 15.40 -8.17
CA LEU A 232 15.46 14.88 -6.80
C LEU A 232 14.57 15.76 -5.90
N SER A 233 14.58 17.08 -6.11
CA SER A 233 13.68 18.02 -5.43
C SER A 233 12.21 17.79 -5.82
N ASN A 234 11.92 17.66 -7.11
CA ASN A 234 10.57 17.39 -7.61
C ASN A 234 10.03 16.05 -7.08
N LEU A 235 10.86 15.03 -6.95
CA LEU A 235 10.48 13.75 -6.34
C LEU A 235 10.06 13.89 -4.87
N ARG A 236 10.74 14.74 -4.08
CA ARG A 236 10.36 15.03 -2.69
C ARG A 236 9.02 15.76 -2.61
N SER A 237 8.78 16.68 -3.54
CA SER A 237 7.51 17.41 -3.64
C SER A 237 6.34 16.48 -4.00
N ASP A 238 6.55 15.58 -4.96
CA ASP A 238 5.57 14.56 -5.35
C ASP A 238 5.25 13.59 -4.21
N ALA A 239 6.27 13.17 -3.45
CA ALA A 239 6.07 12.36 -2.24
C ALA A 239 5.16 13.08 -1.22
N GLY A 240 5.33 14.40 -1.07
CA GLY A 240 4.45 15.25 -0.24
C GLY A 240 3.01 15.26 -0.75
N ARG A 241 2.78 15.43 -2.07
CA ARG A 241 1.42 15.39 -2.65
C ARG A 241 0.77 14.01 -2.51
N GLN A 242 1.52 12.93 -2.72
CA GLN A 242 1.00 11.58 -2.54
C GLN A 242 0.64 11.29 -1.08
N GLN A 243 1.47 11.76 -0.14
CA GLN A 243 1.17 11.65 1.28
C GLN A 243 -0.13 12.38 1.65
N LEU A 244 -0.40 13.53 1.04
CA LEU A 244 -1.65 14.28 1.25
C LEU A 244 -2.86 13.54 0.66
N LEU A 245 -2.77 13.04 -0.57
CA LEU A 245 -3.83 12.23 -1.18
C LEU A 245 -4.12 10.98 -0.35
N ARG A 246 -3.08 10.25 0.08
CA ARG A 246 -3.21 9.06 0.91
C ARG A 246 -3.77 9.38 2.29
N ARG A 247 -3.38 10.50 2.90
CA ARG A 247 -4.00 11.00 4.14
C ARG A 247 -5.48 11.32 3.93
N GLY A 248 -5.86 11.88 2.79
CA GLY A 248 -7.26 12.06 2.40
C GLY A 248 -8.01 10.72 2.33
N LEU A 249 -7.46 9.75 1.59
CA LEU A 249 -8.03 8.40 1.47
C LEU A 249 -8.08 7.66 2.81
N SER A 250 -7.03 7.77 3.64
CA SER A 250 -6.97 7.16 4.97
C SER A 250 -7.76 7.92 6.02
N MET A 251 -8.23 9.13 5.76
CA MET A 251 -9.23 9.79 6.61
C MET A 251 -10.64 9.27 6.28
N MET A 252 -10.87 8.78 5.05
CA MET A 252 -12.13 8.15 4.66
C MET A 252 -12.28 6.71 5.19
N ARG A 253 -11.17 6.05 5.56
CA ARG A 253 -11.18 4.78 6.30
C ARG A 253 -10.74 5.04 7.73
N THR A 254 -11.56 4.72 8.71
CA THR A 254 -11.39 5.00 10.15
C THR A 254 -10.13 4.38 10.79
N SER A 255 -9.31 3.63 10.05
CA SER A 255 -8.06 3.08 10.57
C SER A 255 -6.88 4.03 10.41
N ALA A 256 -6.42 4.54 11.56
CA ALA A 256 -5.17 5.25 11.72
C ALA A 256 -3.97 4.31 11.48
N LEU A 257 -3.73 3.91 10.21
CA LEU A 257 -2.45 3.33 9.82
C LEU A 257 -1.38 4.42 10.00
N ALA A 258 -0.67 4.35 11.13
CA ALA A 258 0.52 5.13 11.37
C ALA A 258 1.45 4.99 10.15
N HIS A 259 1.59 6.07 9.40
CA HIS A 259 2.36 6.09 8.17
C HIS A 259 3.85 6.11 8.51
N ASN A 260 4.49 4.96 8.34
CA ASN A 260 5.94 4.81 8.36
C ASN A 260 6.38 4.19 7.02
N ALA A 261 7.64 4.35 6.64
CA ALA A 261 8.21 3.79 5.41
C ALA A 261 7.95 2.27 5.22
N HIS A 262 7.75 1.54 6.32
CA HIS A 262 7.38 0.12 6.32
C HIS A 262 6.01 -0.13 5.66
N THR A 263 5.02 0.74 5.90
CA THR A 263 3.66 0.64 5.33
C THR A 263 3.68 0.86 3.81
N ASP A 264 4.48 1.80 3.31
CA ASP A 264 4.58 2.10 1.87
C ASP A 264 5.20 0.93 1.09
N ILE A 265 6.22 0.31 1.67
CA ILE A 265 6.87 -0.87 1.09
C ILE A 265 5.88 -2.04 1.04
N GLN A 266 5.15 -2.28 2.13
CA GLN A 266 4.14 -3.34 2.20
C GLN A 266 3.02 -3.12 1.17
N GLN A 267 2.50 -1.90 1.03
CA GLN A 267 1.50 -1.57 0.02
C GLN A 267 2.01 -1.81 -1.40
N SER A 268 3.24 -1.39 -1.69
CA SER A 268 3.85 -1.61 -3.01
C SER A 268 4.06 -3.10 -3.31
N LEU A 269 4.44 -3.90 -2.31
CA LEU A 269 4.54 -5.36 -2.46
C LEU A 269 3.18 -6.01 -2.72
N ILE A 270 2.13 -5.58 -2.02
CA ILE A 270 0.76 -6.05 -2.28
C ILE A 270 0.37 -5.69 -3.71
N ALA A 271 0.67 -4.48 -4.17
CA ALA A 271 0.36 -4.04 -5.54
C ALA A 271 1.06 -4.89 -6.61
N ASP A 272 2.34 -5.23 -6.40
CA ASP A 272 3.10 -6.10 -7.32
C ASP A 272 2.53 -7.51 -7.43
N HIS A 273 1.83 -7.97 -6.40
CA HIS A 273 1.24 -9.31 -6.32
C HIS A 273 -0.28 -9.30 -6.46
N LEU A 274 -0.90 -8.15 -6.78
CA LEU A 274 -2.35 -7.96 -6.69
C LEU A 274 -3.12 -8.95 -7.56
N ASP A 275 -2.71 -9.17 -8.80
CA ASP A 275 -3.37 -10.13 -9.71
C ASP A 275 -3.38 -11.56 -9.15
N ARG A 276 -2.33 -11.95 -8.42
CA ARG A 276 -2.27 -13.24 -7.74
C ARG A 276 -3.14 -13.24 -6.48
N LEU A 277 -3.15 -12.14 -5.73
CA LEU A 277 -3.93 -12.00 -4.50
C LEU A 277 -5.44 -11.95 -4.78
N LEU A 278 -5.86 -11.40 -5.92
CA LEU A 278 -7.23 -11.41 -6.43
C LEU A 278 -7.59 -12.78 -7.01
N HIS A 279 -7.53 -13.80 -6.15
CA HIS A 279 -7.99 -15.16 -6.44
C HIS A 279 -8.87 -15.64 -5.29
N PRO A 280 -10.01 -16.32 -5.55
CA PRO A 280 -10.93 -16.76 -4.49
C PRO A 280 -10.25 -17.53 -3.35
N ASP A 281 -9.29 -18.40 -3.68
CA ASP A 281 -8.54 -19.19 -2.70
C ASP A 281 -7.70 -18.38 -1.71
N ASN A 282 -7.34 -17.14 -2.05
CA ASN A 282 -6.57 -16.24 -1.19
C ASN A 282 -7.46 -15.37 -0.30
N LEU A 283 -8.75 -15.26 -0.61
CA LEU A 283 -9.72 -14.40 0.07
C LEU A 283 -10.50 -15.18 1.14
N ALA A 284 -9.80 -15.81 2.08
CA ALA A 284 -10.47 -16.55 3.14
C ALA A 284 -11.36 -15.64 4.01
N LEU A 285 -12.50 -16.15 4.44
CA LEU A 285 -13.44 -15.42 5.29
C LEU A 285 -13.48 -16.02 6.69
N HIS A 286 -13.41 -15.15 7.68
CA HIS A 286 -13.88 -15.45 9.03
C HIS A 286 -15.23 -14.77 9.23
N PHE A 287 -16.06 -15.34 10.10
CA PHE A 287 -17.40 -14.88 10.34
C PHE A 287 -17.58 -14.55 11.82
N GLN A 288 -17.91 -13.30 12.12
CA GLN A 288 -18.20 -12.90 13.49
C GLN A 288 -19.71 -12.88 13.74
N PRO A 289 -20.21 -13.59 14.76
CA PRO A 289 -21.63 -13.56 15.08
C PRO A 289 -22.11 -12.21 15.61
N ILE A 290 -23.22 -11.77 15.02
CA ILE A 290 -24.10 -10.70 15.47
C ILE A 290 -25.38 -11.36 15.97
N ILE A 291 -25.73 -11.13 17.23
CA ILE A 291 -26.89 -11.77 17.86
C ILE A 291 -27.85 -10.76 18.44
N HIS A 292 -29.14 -11.05 18.29
CA HIS A 292 -30.16 -10.45 19.12
C HIS A 292 -30.24 -11.21 20.45
N THR A 293 -30.17 -10.52 21.58
CA THR A 293 -30.15 -11.13 22.92
C THR A 293 -31.42 -11.95 23.24
N GLN A 294 -32.57 -11.49 22.74
CA GLN A 294 -33.88 -12.11 22.97
C GLN A 294 -34.44 -12.94 21.79
N ARG A 295 -34.11 -12.61 20.53
CA ARG A 295 -34.69 -13.29 19.34
C ARG A 295 -33.82 -14.46 18.88
N SER A 296 -34.42 -15.41 18.19
CA SER A 296 -33.71 -16.51 17.52
C SER A 296 -33.03 -16.05 16.22
N GLY A 297 -32.19 -16.93 15.66
CA GLY A 297 -31.37 -16.63 14.48
C GLY A 297 -30.01 -16.02 14.83
N VAL A 298 -29.16 -15.96 13.80
CA VAL A 298 -27.82 -15.38 13.88
C VAL A 298 -27.49 -14.66 12.57
N GLN A 299 -26.93 -13.46 12.68
CA GLN A 299 -26.29 -12.76 11.58
C GLN A 299 -24.78 -12.96 11.71
N LEU A 300 -24.07 -13.12 10.60
CA LEU A 300 -22.64 -13.39 10.57
C LEU A 300 -21.94 -12.34 9.71
N GLU A 301 -21.10 -11.49 10.31
CA GLU A 301 -20.31 -10.53 9.54
C GLU A 301 -19.10 -11.23 8.91
N ALA A 302 -18.97 -11.10 7.59
CA ALA A 302 -17.85 -11.63 6.83
C ALA A 302 -16.64 -10.70 6.94
N LEU A 303 -15.58 -11.23 7.55
CA LEU A 303 -14.32 -10.55 7.80
C LEU A 303 -13.21 -11.20 6.98
N LEU A 304 -12.68 -10.44 6.02
CA LEU A 304 -11.59 -10.88 5.15
C LEU A 304 -10.35 -11.27 5.97
N ARG A 305 -9.74 -12.40 5.60
CA ARG A 305 -8.44 -12.87 6.10
C ARG A 305 -7.59 -13.26 4.91
N LEU A 306 -6.52 -12.50 4.69
CA LEU A 306 -5.68 -12.64 3.52
C LEU A 306 -4.32 -13.25 3.90
N THR A 307 -3.96 -14.32 3.23
CA THR A 307 -2.64 -14.96 3.38
C THR A 307 -2.03 -15.25 2.03
N ASP A 308 -0.73 -15.00 1.91
CA ASP A 308 0.04 -15.28 0.71
C ASP A 308 1.32 -16.03 1.07
N THR A 309 1.76 -16.92 0.18
CA THR A 309 2.96 -17.76 0.39
C THR A 309 4.24 -16.94 0.50
N THR A 310 4.28 -15.75 -0.11
CA THR A 310 5.44 -14.84 -0.15
C THR A 310 5.31 -13.73 0.89
N LEU A 311 4.13 -13.13 1.01
CA LEU A 311 3.89 -11.96 1.88
C LEU A 311 3.44 -12.34 3.30
N GLY A 312 3.12 -13.61 3.55
CA GLY A 312 2.60 -14.06 4.84
C GLY A 312 1.17 -13.58 5.09
N ARG A 313 0.86 -13.23 6.34
CA ARG A 313 -0.44 -12.63 6.70
C ARG A 313 -0.47 -11.17 6.27
N ILE A 314 -1.47 -10.82 5.47
CA ILE A 314 -1.66 -9.46 4.95
C ILE A 314 -2.81 -8.80 5.71
N ASN A 315 -2.61 -7.57 6.17
CA ASN A 315 -3.69 -6.78 6.77
C ASN A 315 -4.77 -6.50 5.70
N PRO A 316 -6.04 -6.93 5.91
CA PRO A 316 -7.14 -6.69 4.98
C PRO A 316 -7.33 -5.22 4.61
N GLU A 317 -7.18 -4.28 5.56
CA GLU A 317 -7.36 -2.85 5.30
C GLU A 317 -6.31 -2.32 4.33
N THR A 318 -5.04 -2.70 4.52
CA THR A 318 -3.94 -2.34 3.62
C THR A 318 -4.16 -2.93 2.23
N PHE A 319 -4.63 -4.18 2.14
CA PHE A 319 -4.94 -4.82 0.87
C PHE A 319 -6.08 -4.12 0.12
N LEU A 320 -7.19 -3.85 0.81
CA LEU A 320 -8.33 -3.15 0.22
C LEU A 320 -7.95 -1.72 -0.22
N LEU A 321 -7.02 -1.07 0.49
CA LEU A 321 -6.52 0.26 0.10
C LEU A 321 -5.70 0.18 -1.18
N VAL A 322 -4.86 -0.85 -1.32
CA VAL A 322 -4.12 -1.09 -2.56
C VAL A 322 -5.06 -1.41 -3.72
N CYS A 323 -6.13 -2.19 -3.49
CA CYS A 323 -7.16 -2.42 -4.50
C CYS A 323 -7.78 -1.11 -4.98
N GLU A 324 -8.08 -0.19 -4.06
CA GLU A 324 -8.62 1.13 -4.39
C GLU A 324 -7.65 1.98 -5.21
N LEU A 325 -6.39 2.06 -4.79
CA LEU A 325 -5.32 2.76 -5.52
C LEU A 325 -5.05 2.15 -6.91
N GLN A 326 -5.46 0.90 -7.14
CA GLN A 326 -5.29 0.17 -8.40
C GLN A 326 -6.58 0.12 -9.23
N GLY A 327 -7.68 0.76 -8.78
CA GLY A 327 -8.97 0.73 -9.47
C GLY A 327 -9.64 -0.65 -9.47
N LYS A 328 -9.28 -1.52 -8.51
CA LYS A 328 -9.73 -2.90 -8.36
C LYS A 328 -10.83 -3.09 -7.30
N THR A 329 -11.36 -2.01 -6.72
CA THR A 329 -12.36 -2.05 -5.64
C THR A 329 -13.60 -2.87 -6.01
N ALA A 330 -14.22 -2.59 -7.15
CA ALA A 330 -15.43 -3.31 -7.57
C ALA A 330 -15.17 -4.79 -7.86
N GLU A 331 -13.96 -5.15 -8.30
CA GLU A 331 -13.56 -6.54 -8.55
C GLU A 331 -13.44 -7.30 -7.23
N VAL A 332 -12.70 -6.76 -6.26
CA VAL A 332 -12.49 -7.42 -4.96
C VAL A 332 -13.77 -7.52 -4.15
N ASP A 333 -14.62 -6.49 -4.14
CA ASP A 333 -15.90 -6.52 -3.43
C ASP A 333 -16.81 -7.62 -3.98
N ARG A 334 -16.92 -7.74 -5.30
CA ARG A 334 -17.72 -8.81 -5.93
C ARG A 334 -17.21 -10.19 -5.59
N MET A 335 -15.90 -10.39 -5.56
CA MET A 335 -15.29 -11.66 -5.17
C MET A 335 -15.60 -12.01 -3.70
N ILE A 336 -15.47 -11.05 -2.79
CA ILE A 336 -15.79 -11.23 -1.37
C ILE A 336 -17.27 -11.59 -1.20
N VAL A 337 -18.17 -10.87 -1.88
CA VAL A 337 -19.61 -11.15 -1.87
C VAL A 337 -19.91 -12.55 -2.40
N CYS A 338 -19.36 -12.94 -3.55
CA CYS A 338 -19.54 -14.29 -4.09
C CYS A 338 -19.08 -15.36 -3.10
N ASN A 339 -17.88 -15.20 -2.51
CA ASN A 339 -17.35 -16.15 -1.53
C ASN A 339 -18.26 -16.27 -0.30
N ALA A 340 -18.75 -15.14 0.21
CA ALA A 340 -19.68 -15.15 1.34
C ALA A 340 -21.01 -15.84 1.00
N LEU A 341 -21.55 -15.61 -0.21
CA LEU A 341 -22.76 -16.28 -0.70
C LEU A 341 -22.56 -17.80 -0.89
N ASP A 342 -21.40 -18.23 -1.37
CA ASP A 342 -21.06 -19.65 -1.53
C ASP A 342 -21.01 -20.36 -0.17
N HIS A 343 -20.39 -19.73 0.84
CA HIS A 343 -20.43 -20.22 2.21
C HIS A 343 -21.85 -20.28 2.78
N LEU A 344 -22.68 -19.25 2.55
CA LEU A 344 -24.07 -19.26 2.99
C LEU A 344 -24.86 -20.41 2.34
N CYS A 345 -24.69 -20.67 1.04
CA CYS A 345 -25.31 -21.81 0.37
C CYS A 345 -24.93 -23.13 1.03
N HIS A 346 -23.63 -23.30 1.28
CA HIS A 346 -23.10 -24.50 1.91
C HIS A 346 -23.69 -24.72 3.31
N TRP A 347 -23.81 -23.66 4.10
CA TRP A 347 -24.39 -23.75 5.45
C TRP A 347 -25.90 -24.02 5.43
N ARG A 348 -26.64 -23.41 4.51
CA ARG A 348 -28.07 -23.69 4.35
C ARG A 348 -28.31 -25.15 3.96
N ALA A 349 -27.48 -25.71 3.08
CA ALA A 349 -27.53 -27.14 2.75
C ALA A 349 -27.26 -28.06 3.96
N GLN A 350 -26.61 -27.56 5.02
CA GLN A 350 -26.41 -28.25 6.29
C GLN A 350 -27.51 -27.95 7.34
N GLY A 351 -28.63 -27.34 6.95
CA GLY A 351 -29.77 -27.05 7.82
C GLY A 351 -29.67 -25.74 8.60
N MET A 352 -28.75 -24.83 8.25
CA MET A 352 -28.63 -23.51 8.87
C MET A 352 -29.58 -22.48 8.23
N ASP A 353 -30.89 -22.72 8.35
CA ASP A 353 -31.91 -21.92 7.65
C ASP A 353 -32.12 -20.50 8.19
N ALA A 354 -31.84 -20.29 9.48
CA ALA A 354 -32.03 -19.02 10.19
C ALA A 354 -30.72 -18.20 10.30
N VAL A 355 -29.89 -18.27 9.26
CA VAL A 355 -28.61 -17.56 9.17
C VAL A 355 -28.68 -16.49 8.08
N SER A 356 -28.16 -15.32 8.41
CA SER A 356 -27.88 -14.23 7.46
C SER A 356 -26.42 -13.83 7.55
N ILE A 357 -25.89 -13.23 6.49
CA ILE A 357 -24.52 -12.73 6.43
C ILE A 357 -24.51 -11.22 6.18
N SER A 358 -23.43 -10.57 6.60
CA SER A 358 -23.18 -9.16 6.31
C SER A 358 -21.81 -8.99 5.70
N VAL A 359 -21.72 -8.19 4.65
CA VAL A 359 -20.49 -8.02 3.88
C VAL A 359 -20.22 -6.54 3.70
N ASN A 360 -19.01 -6.13 4.07
CA ASN A 360 -18.50 -4.78 3.83
C ASN A 360 -18.29 -4.55 2.33
N VAL A 361 -18.84 -3.46 1.80
CA VAL A 361 -18.73 -3.09 0.38
C VAL A 361 -18.38 -1.62 0.26
N ALA A 362 -17.47 -1.31 -0.67
CA ALA A 362 -17.08 0.06 -0.90
C ALA A 362 -18.19 0.87 -1.58
N PRO A 363 -18.23 2.20 -1.37
CA PRO A 363 -19.32 3.05 -1.85
C PRO A 363 -19.33 3.14 -3.37
N VAL A 364 -18.13 3.19 -3.96
CA VAL A 364 -17.93 3.19 -5.42
C VAL A 364 -18.49 1.94 -6.08
N THR A 365 -18.47 0.79 -5.38
CA THR A 365 -19.05 -0.46 -5.87
C THR A 365 -20.56 -0.42 -5.79
N LEU A 366 -21.12 0.03 -4.66
CA LEU A 366 -22.56 0.16 -4.44
C LEU A 366 -23.22 1.08 -5.47
N MET A 367 -22.61 2.23 -5.76
CA MET A 367 -23.11 3.20 -6.72
C MET A 367 -22.99 2.77 -8.18
N HIS A 368 -22.20 1.75 -8.47
CA HIS A 368 -22.04 1.29 -9.85
C HIS A 368 -23.38 0.74 -10.34
N GLU A 369 -23.91 1.30 -11.43
CA GLU A 369 -25.27 0.99 -11.93
C GLU A 369 -25.52 -0.51 -12.14
N SER A 370 -24.48 -1.25 -12.52
CA SER A 370 -24.57 -2.69 -12.74
C SER A 370 -24.56 -3.54 -11.45
N PHE A 371 -24.29 -2.97 -10.26
CA PHE A 371 -24.05 -3.75 -9.05
C PHE A 371 -25.32 -4.41 -8.50
N ALA A 372 -26.40 -3.64 -8.32
CA ALA A 372 -27.67 -4.20 -7.85
C ALA A 372 -28.22 -5.29 -8.82
N PRO A 373 -28.28 -5.08 -10.15
CA PRO A 373 -28.66 -6.14 -11.09
C PRO A 373 -27.76 -7.38 -11.02
N TRP A 374 -26.44 -7.18 -10.92
CA TRP A 374 -25.49 -8.27 -10.76
C TRP A 374 -25.75 -9.07 -9.47
N LEU A 375 -25.98 -8.40 -8.35
CA LEU A 375 -26.22 -9.03 -7.06
C LEU A 375 -27.53 -9.84 -7.07
N GLY A 376 -28.59 -9.30 -7.66
CA GLY A 376 -29.85 -10.01 -7.84
C GLY A 376 -29.66 -11.32 -8.61
N LEU A 377 -28.86 -11.30 -9.67
CA LEU A 377 -28.51 -12.50 -10.45
C LEU A 377 -27.68 -13.49 -9.64
N GLN A 378 -26.70 -13.03 -8.85
CA GLN A 378 -25.89 -13.90 -7.99
C GLN A 378 -26.71 -14.61 -6.90
N LEU A 379 -27.68 -13.91 -6.31
CA LEU A 379 -28.63 -14.47 -5.33
C LEU A 379 -29.57 -15.48 -5.99
N ALA A 380 -30.13 -15.15 -7.15
CA ALA A 380 -31.05 -16.01 -7.89
C ALA A 380 -30.38 -17.32 -8.34
N GLN A 381 -29.17 -17.25 -8.90
CA GLN A 381 -28.38 -18.43 -9.31
C GLN A 381 -28.13 -19.41 -8.16
N ARG A 382 -28.08 -18.90 -6.94
CA ARG A 382 -27.84 -19.66 -5.70
C ARG A 382 -29.11 -20.03 -4.94
N ALA A 383 -30.28 -19.64 -5.46
CA ALA A 383 -31.56 -19.75 -4.78
C ALA A 383 -31.56 -19.18 -3.34
N LEU A 384 -30.80 -18.11 -3.12
CA LEU A 384 -30.71 -17.44 -1.82
C LEU A 384 -31.78 -16.35 -1.69
N PRO A 385 -32.60 -16.35 -0.61
CA PRO A 385 -33.51 -15.25 -0.36
C PRO A 385 -32.73 -13.94 -0.14
N PRO A 386 -33.06 -12.82 -0.79
CA PRO A 386 -32.28 -11.58 -0.67
C PRO A 386 -32.05 -11.10 0.77
N ARG A 387 -33.05 -11.30 1.64
CA ARG A 387 -33.01 -10.98 3.07
C ARG A 387 -31.90 -11.69 3.87
N THR A 388 -31.27 -12.74 3.33
CA THR A 388 -30.17 -13.43 3.99
C THR A 388 -28.83 -12.73 3.79
N LEU A 389 -28.76 -11.72 2.93
CA LEU A 389 -27.58 -10.87 2.74
C LEU A 389 -27.89 -9.45 3.22
N LYS A 390 -26.94 -8.87 3.95
CA LYS A 390 -26.89 -7.43 4.23
C LYS A 390 -25.55 -6.89 3.73
N LEU A 391 -25.56 -5.65 3.25
CA LEU A 391 -24.35 -4.94 2.86
C LEU A 391 -24.04 -3.88 3.90
N GLU A 392 -22.77 -3.73 4.24
CA GLU A 392 -22.28 -2.76 5.21
C GLU A 392 -21.42 -1.73 4.49
N MET A 393 -21.60 -0.46 4.82
CA MET A 393 -20.87 0.65 4.22
C MET A 393 -20.53 1.68 5.30
N THR A 394 -19.31 2.19 5.28
CA THR A 394 -18.82 3.14 6.30
C THR A 394 -19.58 4.47 6.30
N GLU A 395 -19.58 5.15 7.44
CA GLU A 395 -20.22 6.46 7.63
C GLU A 395 -19.79 7.53 6.59
N HIS A 396 -18.47 7.71 6.38
CA HIS A 396 -17.93 8.76 5.51
C HIS A 396 -18.34 8.61 4.04
N ALA A 397 -18.58 7.37 3.61
CA ALA A 397 -19.05 7.06 2.27
C ALA A 397 -20.39 7.72 1.96
N VAL A 398 -21.31 7.60 2.91
CA VAL A 398 -22.70 7.99 2.75
C VAL A 398 -22.84 9.50 2.58
N ILE A 399 -21.99 10.25 3.28
CA ILE A 399 -22.03 11.72 3.34
C ILE A 399 -21.51 12.36 2.04
N ALA A 400 -20.63 11.66 1.29
CA ALA A 400 -19.94 12.24 0.14
C ALA A 400 -20.71 12.16 -1.19
N LEU A 401 -21.83 11.42 -1.27
CA LEU A 401 -22.31 10.87 -2.56
C LEU A 401 -23.75 11.23 -2.96
N GLY A 402 -24.47 12.03 -2.15
CA GLY A 402 -25.71 12.70 -2.57
C GLY A 402 -26.82 11.79 -3.15
N PRO A 403 -27.59 12.25 -4.16
CA PRO A 403 -28.74 11.51 -4.71
C PRO A 403 -28.41 10.15 -5.34
N GLN A 404 -27.18 9.96 -5.83
CA GLN A 404 -26.76 8.71 -6.47
C GLN A 404 -26.69 7.56 -5.45
N MET A 405 -26.22 7.84 -4.24
CA MET A 405 -26.18 6.86 -3.16
C MET A 405 -27.60 6.44 -2.74
N VAL A 406 -28.51 7.41 -2.62
CA VAL A 406 -29.93 7.13 -2.32
C VAL A 406 -30.52 6.18 -3.36
N ALA A 407 -30.33 6.48 -4.65
CA ALA A 407 -30.81 5.62 -5.74
C ALA A 407 -30.23 4.20 -5.68
N ALA A 408 -28.93 4.07 -5.39
CA ALA A 408 -28.25 2.77 -5.28
C ALA A 408 -28.81 1.94 -4.10
N ILE A 409 -28.96 2.55 -2.92
CA ILE A 409 -29.53 1.87 -1.75
C ILE A 409 -31.00 1.51 -1.99
N SER A 410 -31.79 2.40 -2.60
CA SER A 410 -33.17 2.10 -2.99
C SER A 410 -33.27 0.91 -3.96
N ALA A 411 -32.36 0.81 -4.94
CA ALA A 411 -32.32 -0.33 -5.86
C ALA A 411 -32.03 -1.65 -5.13
N LEU A 412 -31.11 -1.65 -4.15
CA LEU A 412 -30.82 -2.82 -3.32
C LEU A 412 -31.98 -3.19 -2.39
N SER A 413 -32.63 -2.18 -1.80
CA SER A 413 -33.82 -2.34 -0.98
C SER A 413 -34.98 -2.95 -1.79
N ALA A 414 -35.18 -2.51 -3.04
CA ALA A 414 -36.16 -3.09 -3.96
C ALA A 414 -35.87 -4.56 -4.31
N LEU A 415 -34.58 -4.97 -4.31
CA LEU A 415 -34.19 -6.39 -4.42
C LEU A 415 -34.41 -7.17 -3.13
N GLY A 416 -34.66 -6.50 -1.99
CA GLY A 416 -34.80 -7.11 -0.67
C GLY A 416 -33.47 -7.30 0.07
N VAL A 417 -32.40 -6.63 -0.37
CA VAL A 417 -31.08 -6.62 0.30
C VAL A 417 -30.99 -5.37 1.17
N ALA A 418 -30.77 -5.56 2.47
CA ALA A 418 -30.62 -4.47 3.42
C ALA A 418 -29.22 -3.86 3.35
N VAL A 419 -29.14 -2.52 3.43
CA VAL A 419 -27.87 -1.79 3.59
C VAL A 419 -27.81 -1.24 5.02
N LEU A 420 -26.68 -1.47 5.69
CA LEU A 420 -26.37 -0.97 7.03
C LEU A 420 -25.25 0.06 6.94
N MET A 421 -25.34 1.11 7.75
CA MET A 421 -24.26 2.07 7.94
C MET A 421 -23.32 1.56 9.04
N ASP A 422 -22.06 1.37 8.70
CA ASP A 422 -21.00 0.90 9.58
C ASP A 422 -20.20 2.05 10.19
N ASP A 423 -19.53 1.80 11.31
CA ASP A 423 -18.71 2.78 12.07
C ASP A 423 -19.47 4.07 12.47
N PHE A 424 -20.78 3.98 12.74
CA PHE A 424 -21.58 5.16 13.07
C PHE A 424 -21.04 5.87 14.32
N GLY A 425 -20.69 7.14 14.16
CA GLY A 425 -20.20 8.03 15.21
C GLY A 425 -18.68 8.11 15.35
N ALA A 426 -17.93 7.49 14.43
CA ALA A 426 -16.51 7.71 14.26
C ALA A 426 -16.20 8.99 13.43
N GLY A 427 -17.20 9.54 12.72
CA GLY A 427 -17.08 10.71 11.83
C GLY A 427 -18.05 11.86 12.09
N TYR A 428 -18.27 12.68 11.07
CA TYR A 428 -19.07 13.92 11.09
C TYR A 428 -20.51 13.76 10.54
N SER A 429 -21.19 12.63 10.76
CA SER A 429 -22.59 12.48 10.34
C SER A 429 -23.48 13.54 10.94
N SER A 430 -24.18 14.28 10.09
CA SER A 430 -25.35 15.03 10.52
C SER A 430 -26.52 14.05 10.66
N LEU A 431 -27.14 14.01 11.85
CA LEU A 431 -28.34 13.20 12.11
C LEU A 431 -29.48 13.47 11.11
N GLY A 432 -29.47 14.64 10.46
CA GLY A 432 -30.41 14.99 9.38
C GLY A 432 -30.26 14.09 8.14
N MET A 433 -29.04 13.74 7.74
CA MET A 433 -28.82 12.86 6.58
C MET A 433 -29.32 11.44 6.84
N LEU A 434 -29.21 10.96 8.09
CA LEU A 434 -29.69 9.63 8.49
C LEU A 434 -31.19 9.45 8.19
N ALA A 435 -31.97 10.53 8.28
CA ALA A 435 -33.41 10.52 8.04
C ALA A 435 -33.79 10.40 6.55
N GLU A 436 -32.89 10.78 5.63
CA GLU A 436 -33.15 10.77 4.18
C GLU A 436 -32.67 9.47 3.50
N LEU A 437 -31.85 8.67 4.19
CA LEU A 437 -31.22 7.49 3.62
C LEU A 437 -32.09 6.25 3.79
N PRO A 438 -32.33 5.46 2.74
CA PRO A 438 -33.13 4.23 2.81
C PRO A 438 -32.33 3.04 3.38
N ILE A 439 -31.54 3.28 4.43
CA ILE A 439 -30.78 2.24 5.15
C ILE A 439 -31.70 1.47 6.11
N ALA A 440 -31.31 0.23 6.43
CA ALA A 440 -32.06 -0.64 7.34
C ALA A 440 -31.54 -0.58 8.79
N GLY A 441 -30.36 0.00 9.02
CA GLY A 441 -29.75 0.03 10.33
C GLY A 441 -28.39 0.70 10.39
N ILE A 442 -27.91 0.86 11.61
CA ILE A 442 -26.61 1.43 11.95
C ILE A 442 -25.83 0.43 12.84
N LYS A 443 -24.50 0.38 12.67
CA LYS A 443 -23.56 -0.31 13.55
C LYS A 443 -22.77 0.74 14.31
N CYS A 444 -22.89 0.74 15.63
CA CYS A 444 -22.17 1.66 16.51
C CYS A 444 -20.80 1.06 16.85
N ASP A 445 -19.73 1.79 16.53
CA ASP A 445 -18.35 1.37 16.80
C ASP A 445 -18.09 1.13 18.31
N ARG A 446 -17.10 0.30 18.61
CA ARG A 446 -16.66 -0.03 19.98
C ARG A 446 -16.36 1.19 20.86
N LEU A 447 -16.03 2.35 20.27
CA LEU A 447 -15.80 3.60 21.00
C LEU A 447 -17.01 4.04 21.83
N PHE A 448 -18.23 3.65 21.44
CA PHE A 448 -19.46 3.88 22.20
C PHE A 448 -19.57 3.03 23.47
N VAL A 449 -18.95 1.84 23.47
CA VAL A 449 -19.11 0.82 24.51
C VAL A 449 -17.96 0.82 25.50
N ARG A 450 -16.76 1.24 25.06
CA ARG A 450 -15.58 1.31 25.93
C ARG A 450 -15.88 2.14 27.19
N GLN A 451 -15.71 1.56 28.37
CA GLN A 451 -15.99 2.19 29.68
C GLN A 451 -17.45 2.67 29.88
N LEU A 452 -18.39 2.12 29.10
CA LEU A 452 -19.81 2.47 29.16
C LEU A 452 -20.42 2.36 30.57
N PRO A 453 -20.08 1.37 31.43
CA PRO A 453 -20.69 1.25 32.75
C PRO A 453 -20.43 2.46 33.67
N GLN A 454 -19.27 3.11 33.54
CA GLN A 454 -18.90 4.27 34.37
C GLN A 454 -19.26 5.62 33.73
N ASP A 455 -19.49 5.66 32.41
CA ASP A 455 -19.75 6.89 31.68
C ASP A 455 -21.27 7.14 31.49
N ARG A 456 -21.86 7.86 32.45
CA ARG A 456 -23.28 8.27 32.40
C ARG A 456 -23.63 9.08 31.15
N ARG A 457 -22.68 9.82 30.56
CA ARG A 457 -22.91 10.61 29.35
C ARG A 457 -23.05 9.69 28.15
N ARG A 458 -22.16 8.69 27.99
CA ARG A 458 -22.28 7.65 26.95
C ARG A 458 -23.57 6.85 27.08
N GLN A 459 -23.97 6.47 28.29
CA GLN A 459 -25.25 5.77 28.52
C GLN A 459 -26.46 6.60 28.09
N LYS A 460 -26.45 7.93 28.29
CA LYS A 460 -27.50 8.82 27.79
C LYS A 460 -27.46 8.93 26.26
N LEU A 461 -26.27 9.06 25.67
CA LEU A 461 -26.08 9.11 24.23
C LEU A 461 -26.64 7.86 23.53
N LEU A 462 -26.29 6.66 24.01
CA LEU A 462 -26.80 5.41 23.45
C LEU A 462 -28.32 5.26 23.59
N ARG A 463 -28.92 5.77 24.67
CA ARG A 463 -30.39 5.83 24.79
C ARG A 463 -31.03 6.75 23.77
N HIS A 464 -30.43 7.90 23.49
CA HIS A 464 -30.93 8.80 22.45
C HIS A 464 -30.77 8.18 21.06
N ILE A 465 -29.64 7.53 20.78
CA ILE A 465 -29.42 6.79 19.51
C ILE A 465 -30.46 5.67 19.36
N SER A 466 -30.71 4.90 20.42
CA SER A 466 -31.75 3.85 20.45
C SER A 466 -33.15 4.39 20.17
N SER A 467 -33.50 5.55 20.74
CA SER A 467 -34.79 6.21 20.48
C SER A 467 -34.88 6.68 19.03
N LEU A 468 -33.87 7.41 18.55
CA LEU A 468 -33.85 7.94 17.19
C LEU A 468 -33.92 6.81 16.15
N ALA A 469 -33.14 5.75 16.33
CA ALA A 469 -33.16 4.60 15.45
C ALA A 469 -34.54 3.94 15.42
N ARG A 470 -35.22 3.84 16.58
CA ARG A 470 -36.59 3.32 16.65
C ARG A 470 -37.57 4.20 15.88
N ASP A 471 -37.47 5.52 16.05
CA ASP A 471 -38.33 6.49 15.36
C ASP A 471 -38.13 6.46 13.84
N LEU A 472 -36.92 6.15 13.38
CA LEU A 472 -36.56 5.98 11.97
C LEU A 472 -36.75 4.55 11.44
N GLY A 473 -37.17 3.58 12.27
CA GLY A 473 -37.31 2.17 11.87
C GLY A 473 -35.98 1.44 11.61
N LEU A 474 -34.87 1.95 12.14
CA LEU A 474 -33.52 1.42 11.97
C LEU A 474 -33.16 0.38 13.04
N SER A 475 -32.52 -0.71 12.63
CA SER A 475 -31.86 -1.62 13.58
C SER A 475 -30.53 -1.03 14.07
N VAL A 476 -30.23 -1.15 15.36
CA VAL A 476 -28.93 -0.75 15.92
C VAL A 476 -28.17 -1.99 16.35
N VAL A 477 -26.99 -2.19 15.78
CA VAL A 477 -25.99 -3.18 16.24
C VAL A 477 -24.92 -2.43 17.00
N VAL A 478 -24.49 -2.98 18.13
CA VAL A 478 -23.42 -2.39 18.92
C VAL A 478 -22.21 -3.32 18.92
N GLU A 479 -21.06 -2.79 18.50
CA GLU A 479 -19.83 -3.54 18.34
C GLU A 479 -18.90 -3.45 19.55
N GLY A 480 -17.99 -4.42 19.66
CA GLY A 480 -16.96 -4.44 20.69
C GLY A 480 -17.50 -4.68 22.10
N VAL A 481 -18.60 -5.42 22.25
CA VAL A 481 -19.11 -5.81 23.57
C VAL A 481 -18.22 -6.91 24.16
N GLU A 482 -17.50 -6.61 25.24
CA GLU A 482 -16.50 -7.52 25.83
C GLU A 482 -16.84 -7.93 27.26
N THR A 483 -17.64 -7.13 27.98
CA THR A 483 -17.95 -7.38 29.40
C THR A 483 -19.45 -7.55 29.68
N PRO A 484 -19.83 -8.32 30.71
CA PRO A 484 -21.22 -8.41 31.17
C PRO A 484 -21.81 -7.06 31.60
N GLU A 485 -20.99 -6.16 32.14
CA GLU A 485 -21.41 -4.81 32.56
C GLU A 485 -21.82 -3.96 31.35
N GLU A 486 -21.03 -4.00 30.26
CA GLU A 486 -21.36 -3.33 29.00
C GLU A 486 -22.66 -3.89 28.43
N LEU A 487 -22.81 -5.22 28.39
CA LEU A 487 -24.04 -5.88 27.94
C LEU A 487 -25.28 -5.39 28.71
N ARG A 488 -25.20 -5.32 30.05
CA ARG A 488 -26.29 -4.85 30.89
C ARG A 488 -26.62 -3.37 30.64
N ALA A 489 -25.61 -2.52 30.46
CA ALA A 489 -25.81 -1.12 30.12
C ALA A 489 -26.48 -0.93 28.75
N LEU A 490 -26.13 -1.74 27.76
CA LEU A 490 -26.75 -1.75 26.43
C LEU A 490 -28.21 -2.22 26.49
N ALA A 491 -28.49 -3.28 27.23
CA ALA A 491 -29.85 -3.77 27.43
C ALA A 491 -30.73 -2.73 28.14
N ALA A 492 -30.20 -2.02 29.15
CA ALA A 492 -30.88 -0.90 29.80
C ALA A 492 -31.13 0.29 28.86
N ALA A 493 -30.35 0.43 27.78
CA ALA A 493 -30.58 1.41 26.72
C ALA A 493 -31.56 0.91 25.62
N GLY A 494 -32.12 -0.30 25.76
CA GLY A 494 -33.01 -0.91 24.77
C GLY A 494 -32.29 -1.41 23.53
N LEU A 495 -30.97 -1.59 23.59
CA LEU A 495 -30.14 -2.10 22.50
C LEU A 495 -29.93 -3.60 22.69
N HIS A 496 -30.35 -4.37 21.68
CA HIS A 496 -30.41 -5.84 21.78
C HIS A 496 -29.65 -6.60 20.70
N HIS A 497 -29.19 -5.94 19.63
CA HIS A 497 -28.23 -6.55 18.71
C HIS A 497 -26.82 -6.18 19.12
N ILE A 498 -26.00 -7.21 19.34
CA ILE A 498 -24.62 -7.04 19.79
C ILE A 498 -23.67 -7.87 18.97
N GLN A 499 -22.44 -7.38 18.89
CA GLN A 499 -21.29 -8.06 18.34
C GLN A 499 -20.10 -7.80 19.25
N GLY A 500 -19.34 -8.86 19.57
CA GLY A 500 -18.16 -8.69 20.40
C GLY A 500 -17.67 -10.00 21.02
N TYR A 501 -16.48 -9.93 21.62
CA TYR A 501 -15.79 -11.09 22.16
C TYR A 501 -16.47 -11.68 23.40
N LEU A 502 -17.38 -10.94 24.05
CA LEU A 502 -18.23 -11.51 25.10
C LEU A 502 -19.06 -12.69 24.57
N PHE A 503 -19.52 -12.59 23.31
CA PHE A 503 -20.31 -13.64 22.68
C PHE A 503 -19.43 -14.60 21.88
N SER A 504 -18.67 -14.09 20.90
CA SER A 504 -17.77 -14.92 20.09
C SER A 504 -16.71 -14.10 19.37
N ARG A 505 -15.54 -14.72 19.16
CA ARG A 505 -14.50 -14.23 18.25
C ARG A 505 -14.85 -14.59 16.80
N PRO A 506 -14.23 -13.97 15.78
CA PRO A 506 -14.41 -14.37 14.39
C PRO A 506 -14.02 -15.84 14.15
N ILE A 507 -14.94 -16.61 13.57
CA ILE A 507 -14.84 -18.06 13.35
C ILE A 507 -14.43 -18.31 11.89
N ALA A 508 -13.49 -19.21 11.61
CA ALA A 508 -13.15 -19.54 10.22
C ALA A 508 -14.36 -20.16 9.51
N ALA A 509 -14.58 -19.84 8.23
CA ALA A 509 -15.74 -20.31 7.48
C ALA A 509 -16.04 -21.83 7.57
N PRO A 510 -15.04 -22.73 7.55
CA PRO A 510 -15.27 -24.18 7.69
C PRO A 510 -15.79 -24.59 9.08
N ASP A 511 -15.50 -23.80 10.12
CA ASP A 511 -15.85 -24.12 11.50
C ASP A 511 -17.25 -23.61 11.91
N VAL A 512 -17.83 -22.71 11.11
CA VAL A 512 -19.13 -22.08 11.36
C VAL A 512 -20.26 -23.11 11.58
N PRO A 513 -20.40 -24.18 10.77
CA PRO A 513 -21.46 -25.17 11.00
C PRO A 513 -21.34 -25.91 12.33
N ASN A 514 -20.11 -26.26 12.72
CA ASN A 514 -19.87 -26.94 13.99
C ASN A 514 -20.17 -26.03 15.17
N TRP A 515 -19.72 -24.77 15.10
CA TRP A 515 -20.05 -23.74 16.10
C TRP A 515 -21.57 -23.53 16.21
N HIS A 516 -22.27 -23.41 15.09
CA HIS A 516 -23.73 -23.21 15.08
C HIS A 516 -24.48 -24.35 15.77
N ARG A 517 -24.04 -25.61 15.55
CA ARG A 517 -24.68 -26.79 16.14
C ARG A 517 -24.37 -26.96 17.63
N THR A 518 -23.14 -26.68 18.05
CA THR A 518 -22.64 -27.10 19.38
C THR A 518 -22.54 -25.96 20.40
N GLN A 519 -22.37 -24.72 19.95
CA GLN A 519 -22.03 -23.60 20.85
C GLN A 519 -23.07 -22.47 20.85
N LEU A 520 -23.77 -22.22 19.73
CA LEU A 520 -24.70 -21.09 19.62
C LEU A 520 -25.75 -21.03 20.75
N GLN A 521 -26.41 -22.15 21.04
CA GLN A 521 -27.47 -22.20 22.06
C GLN A 521 -26.91 -22.02 23.48
N SER A 522 -25.79 -22.65 23.81
CA SER A 522 -25.17 -22.53 25.13
C SER A 522 -24.62 -21.13 25.37
N GLN A 523 -23.99 -20.52 24.37
CA GLN A 523 -23.51 -19.13 24.42
C GLN A 523 -24.67 -18.15 24.58
N ARG A 524 -25.79 -18.35 23.86
CA ARG A 524 -26.99 -17.50 24.00
C ARG A 524 -27.60 -17.63 25.39
N ALA A 525 -27.70 -18.84 25.93
CA ALA A 525 -28.20 -19.07 27.29
C ALA A 525 -27.31 -18.40 28.35
N ALA A 526 -25.98 -18.51 28.21
CA ALA A 526 -25.03 -17.82 29.09
C ALA A 526 -25.21 -16.30 29.02
N LEU A 527 -25.38 -15.75 27.81
CA LEU A 527 -25.58 -14.32 27.61
C LEU A 527 -26.91 -13.83 28.23
N GLN A 528 -27.98 -14.61 28.12
CA GLN A 528 -29.26 -14.30 28.77
C GLN A 528 -29.16 -14.37 30.29
N ALA A 529 -28.43 -15.34 30.84
CA ALA A 529 -28.20 -15.43 32.29
C ALA A 529 -27.51 -14.16 32.83
N LEU A 530 -26.53 -13.60 32.10
CA LEU A 530 -25.86 -12.35 32.48
C LEU A 530 -26.82 -11.14 32.54
N LEU A 531 -27.89 -11.14 31.73
CA LEU A 531 -28.92 -10.09 31.76
C LEU A 531 -29.90 -10.24 32.92
N HIS A 532 -30.13 -11.47 33.40
CA HIS A 532 -31.09 -11.78 34.46
C HIS A 532 -30.45 -11.85 35.86
N THR A 533 -29.13 -11.84 35.96
CA THR A 533 -28.44 -11.85 37.26
C THR A 533 -28.60 -10.47 37.92
N PRO A 534 -29.24 -10.36 39.11
CA PRO A 534 -29.34 -9.09 39.82
C PRO A 534 -27.93 -8.58 40.10
N GLY A 535 -27.62 -7.37 39.65
CA GLY A 535 -26.34 -6.75 39.97
C GLY A 535 -26.21 -6.63 41.48
N SER A 536 -25.11 -7.11 42.05
CA SER A 536 -24.68 -6.81 43.42
C SER A 536 -24.26 -5.34 43.53
N GLY A 537 -25.20 -4.43 43.36
CA GLY A 537 -25.06 -2.99 43.50
C GLY A 537 -26.04 -2.51 44.56
N ARG A 538 -25.49 -2.01 45.67
CA ARG A 538 -26.19 -1.44 46.83
C ARG A 538 -27.35 -0.53 46.41
N ASP A 539 -28.57 -0.97 46.70
CA ASP A 539 -29.67 -0.06 47.02
C ASP A 539 -29.40 0.51 48.42
N SER A 540 -28.78 1.69 48.47
CA SER A 540 -28.95 2.58 49.62
C SER A 540 -30.11 3.52 49.30
N ASP A 541 -31.30 2.98 49.42
CA ASP A 541 -32.54 3.75 49.42
C ASP A 541 -32.68 4.41 50.80
N THR A 542 -31.99 5.53 51.01
CA THR A 542 -32.28 6.43 52.13
C THR A 542 -33.04 7.61 51.59
N SER A 543 -34.38 7.46 51.59
CA SER A 543 -35.37 8.50 51.90
C SER A 543 -34.88 9.95 51.84
N PHE A 544 -35.10 10.62 50.71
CA PHE A 544 -35.07 12.07 50.65
C PHE A 544 -36.51 12.60 50.83
N VAL A 545 -36.81 13.06 52.05
CA VAL A 545 -38.05 13.79 52.36
C VAL A 545 -37.91 15.22 51.81
N PRO A 546 -38.89 15.76 51.07
CA PRO A 546 -38.83 17.13 50.59
C PRO A 546 -39.31 18.09 51.69
N THR A 547 -38.43 18.95 52.21
CA THR A 547 -38.84 20.12 52.98
C THR A 547 -39.10 21.30 52.04
N GLN A 548 -40.29 21.90 52.19
CA GLN A 548 -40.77 23.08 51.48
C GLN A 548 -40.01 24.38 51.85
N PRO A 549 -40.14 25.45 51.05
CA PRO A 549 -39.28 26.63 51.11
C PRO A 549 -39.80 27.71 52.05
N SER A 550 -38.87 28.47 52.66
CA SER A 550 -39.14 29.78 53.23
C SER A 550 -38.04 30.78 52.83
N THR A 551 -38.36 31.68 51.90
CA THR A 551 -37.86 33.08 51.90
C THR A 551 -38.31 33.79 53.19
N PRO A 552 -37.73 34.93 53.64
CA PRO A 552 -36.99 35.94 52.86
C PRO A 552 -35.75 36.55 53.55
N TRP A 553 -34.92 37.29 52.81
CA TRP A 553 -34.52 38.63 53.27
C TRP A 553 -34.03 39.52 52.13
N ALA A 554 -34.52 40.76 52.18
CA ALA A 554 -34.17 41.87 51.33
C ALA A 554 -33.15 42.79 52.03
N SER A 555 -32.49 43.59 51.19
CA SER A 555 -31.87 44.90 51.45
C SER A 555 -30.50 44.98 52.12
N GLY A 556 -29.61 45.76 51.49
CA GLY A 556 -28.52 46.45 52.17
C GLY A 556 -27.30 46.82 51.30
N ALA A 557 -27.38 48.00 50.67
CA ALA A 557 -26.31 48.83 50.06
C ALA A 557 -25.71 48.40 48.71
#